data_AF-A0A2S5R8S8-F1
#
_entry.id   AF-A0A2S5R8S8-F1
#
_cell.length_a   1.000
_cell.length_b   1.000
_cell.length_c   1.000
_cell.angle_alpha   90.00
_cell.angle_beta   90.00
_cell.angle_gamma   90.00
#
_symmetry.space_group_name_H-M   'P 1'
#
loop_
_entity.id
_entity.type
_entity.pdbx_description
1 polymer ?
#
loop_
_entity_poly.entity_id
_entity_poly.type
_entity_poly.pdbx_seq_one_letter_code
_entity_poly.pdbx_strand_id
1 'polypeptide(L)' 'MKTLHSRTDIPKKKGKKNPLMQEKKRKNRELSSERVINENGIGILKRFKIISDTYRNRRNRFGLRFTLIAGVYTMELEQ' A
#
# COMPACT_ATOMS: atom_id res chain seq x y z
N MET A 1 -3.37 19.14 13.66
CA MET A 1 -2.93 18.75 12.29
C MET A 1 -1.85 17.70 12.46
N LYS A 2 -2.03 16.45 11.99
CA LYS A 2 -0.98 15.42 12.14
C LYS A 2 0.22 15.85 11.30
N THR A 3 1.38 16.00 11.94
CA THR A 3 2.65 16.27 11.26
C THR A 3 2.98 15.09 10.36
N LEU A 4 3.37 15.38 9.12
CA LEU A 4 3.77 14.34 8.18
C LEU A 4 5.10 13.75 8.65
N HIS A 5 5.23 12.43 8.61
CA HIS A 5 6.50 11.78 8.93
C HIS A 5 7.55 12.17 7.87
N SER A 6 8.80 12.36 8.28
CA SER A 6 9.88 12.86 7.41
C SER A 6 10.14 12.01 6.17
N ARG A 7 9.80 10.72 6.22
CA ARG A 7 9.93 9.74 5.13
C ARG A 7 8.63 9.49 4.35
N THR A 8 7.64 10.36 4.43
CA THR A 8 6.38 10.19 3.70
C THR A 8 6.40 10.95 2.37
N ASP A 9 6.34 10.21 1.28
CA ASP A 9 6.13 10.78 -0.06
C ASP A 9 4.65 10.77 -0.46
N ILE A 10 4.13 11.96 -0.78
CA ILE A 10 2.75 12.15 -1.23
C ILE A 10 2.77 12.71 -2.65
N PRO A 11 1.96 12.14 -3.57
CA PRO A 11 1.85 12.67 -4.92
C PRO A 11 1.35 14.12 -4.90
N LYS A 12 1.97 14.96 -5.73
CA LYS A 12 1.59 16.37 -5.82
C LYS A 12 0.25 16.51 -6.53
N LYS A 13 -0.74 17.08 -5.84
CA LYS A 13 -2.07 17.36 -6.41
C LYS A 13 -2.01 18.55 -7.38
N LYS A 14 -2.73 18.44 -8.51
CA LYS A 14 -2.93 19.58 -9.44
C LYS A 14 -3.89 20.61 -8.84
N GLY A 15 -3.63 21.90 -9.07
CA GLY A 15 -4.54 22.98 -8.72
C GLY A 15 -5.36 23.44 -9.93
N LYS A 16 -6.43 24.21 -9.71
CA LYS A 16 -7.27 24.75 -10.80
C LYS A 16 -6.51 25.74 -11.70
N LYS A 17 -5.70 26.62 -11.10
CA LYS A 17 -4.90 27.64 -11.80
C LYS A 17 -3.44 27.24 -12.03
N ASN A 18 -2.99 26.15 -11.40
CA ASN A 18 -1.60 25.71 -11.40
C ASN A 18 -1.53 24.25 -11.89
N PRO A 19 -1.39 24.04 -13.21
CA PRO A 19 -1.14 22.72 -13.78
C PRO A 19 0.16 22.12 -13.25
N LEU A 20 0.22 20.78 -13.21
CA LEU A 20 1.44 20.08 -12.83
C LEU A 20 2.47 20.21 -13.95
N MET A 21 3.67 20.68 -13.60
CA MET A 21 4.85 20.63 -14.45
C MET A 21 5.20 19.16 -14.79
N GLN A 22 5.82 18.94 -15.95
CA GLN A 22 6.14 17.59 -16.43
C GLN A 22 6.98 16.78 -15.45
N GLU A 23 7.99 17.40 -14.82
CA GLU A 23 8.81 16.74 -13.81
C GLU A 23 7.97 16.22 -12.62
N LYS A 24 7.03 17.03 -12.12
CA LYS A 24 6.12 16.63 -11.04
C LYS A 24 5.19 15.50 -11.45
N LYS A 25 4.78 15.45 -12.73
CA LYS A 25 4.00 14.32 -13.26
C LYS A 25 4.84 13.05 -13.31
N ARG A 26 6.10 13.13 -13.74
CA ARG A 26 7.03 12.00 -13.76
C ARG A 26 7.25 11.44 -12.35
N LYS A 27 7.55 12.30 -11.37
CA LYS A 27 7.69 11.89 -9.96
C LYS A 27 6.42 11.24 -9.41
N ASN A 28 5.25 11.80 -9.71
CA ASN A 28 3.98 11.17 -9.31
C ASN A 28 3.77 9.79 -9.96
N ARG A 29 4.23 9.59 -11.20
CA ARG A 29 4.15 8.31 -11.91
C ARG A 29 5.06 7.27 -11.28
N GLU A 30 6.30 7.63 -10.94
CA GLU A 30 7.24 6.76 -10.22
C GLU A 30 6.65 6.31 -8.88
N LEU A 31 6.15 7.25 -8.07
CA LEU A 31 5.46 6.95 -6.81
C LEU A 31 4.23 6.07 -7.01
N SER A 32 3.50 6.25 -8.11
CA SER A 32 2.35 5.41 -8.42
C SER A 32 2.76 3.99 -8.79
N SER A 33 3.84 3.82 -9.57
CA SER A 33 4.36 2.50 -9.93
C SER A 33 4.78 1.70 -8.70
N GLU A 34 5.46 2.33 -7.74
CA GLU A 34 5.82 1.70 -6.47
C GLU A 34 4.59 1.31 -5.64
N ARG A 35 3.55 2.16 -5.64
CA ARG A 35 2.30 1.89 -4.91
C ARG A 35 1.54 0.68 -5.45
N VAL A 36 1.56 0.43 -6.76
CA VAL A 36 0.83 -0.69 -7.38
C VAL A 36 1.25 -2.03 -6.77
N ILE A 37 2.54 -2.25 -6.55
CA ILE A 37 3.06 -3.50 -5.95
C ILE A 37 2.50 -3.68 -4.53
N ASN A 38 2.51 -2.61 -3.73
CA ASN A 38 1.96 -2.61 -2.37
C ASN A 38 0.44 -2.84 -2.37
N GLU A 39 -0.29 -2.20 -3.30
CA GLU A 39 -1.73 -2.35 -3.44
C GLU A 39 -2.12 -3.79 -3.81
N ASN A 40 -1.34 -4.45 -4.67
CA ASN A 40 -1.55 -5.86 -5.01
C ASN A 40 -1.41 -6.76 -3.77
N GLY A 41 -0.37 -6.58 -2.95
CA GLY A 41 -0.20 -7.31 -1.70
C GLY A 41 -1.33 -7.07 -0.70
N ILE A 42 -1.75 -5.81 -0.54
CA ILE A 42 -2.94 -5.46 0.27
C ILE A 42 -4.20 -6.13 -0.29
N GLY A 43 -4.35 -6.20 -1.62
CA GLY A 43 -5.45 -6.86 -2.30
C GLY A 43 -5.55 -8.35 -1.95
N ILE A 44 -4.43 -9.07 -1.96
CA ILE A 44 -4.36 -10.48 -1.54
C ILE A 44 -4.79 -10.63 -0.08
N LEU A 45 -4.27 -9.79 0.82
CA LEU A 45 -4.63 -9.83 2.24
C LEU A 45 -6.13 -9.55 2.49
N LYS A 46 -6.75 -8.69 1.66
CA LYS A 46 -8.20 -8.46 1.69
C LYS A 46 -9.00 -9.68 1.27
N ARG A 47 -8.52 -10.51 0.33
CA ARG A 47 -9.23 -11.75 -0.09
C ARG A 47 -9.42 -12.73 1.06
N PHE A 48 -8.44 -12.83 1.97
CA PHE A 48 -8.53 -13.65 3.17
C PHE A 48 -9.45 -13.07 4.28
N LYS A 49 -10.09 -11.92 4.01
CA LYS A 49 -10.93 -11.19 4.98
C LYS A 49 -10.22 -10.80 6.27
N ILE A 50 -8.89 -10.66 6.21
CA ILE A 50 -8.06 -10.31 7.36
C ILE A 50 -8.14 -8.81 7.64
N ILE A 51 -8.10 -8.00 6.58
CA ILE A 51 -8.11 -6.53 6.64
C ILE A 51 -9.33 -5.89 5.95
N SER A 52 -10.16 -6.68 5.24
CA SER A 52 -11.36 -6.15 4.58
C SER A 52 -12.57 -6.05 5.51
N ASP A 53 -12.69 -6.98 6.46
CA ASP A 53 -13.82 -7.10 7.37
C ASP A 53 -13.35 -7.13 8.83
N THR A 54 -14.31 -7.04 9.77
CA THR A 54 -14.04 -7.32 11.18
C THR A 54 -13.50 -8.73 11.34
N TYR A 55 -12.25 -8.85 11.80
CA TYR A 55 -11.61 -10.13 12.04
C TYR A 55 -12.27 -10.86 13.22
N ARG A 56 -13.11 -11.86 12.93
CA ARG A 56 -13.85 -12.68 13.92
C ARG A 56 -13.10 -13.89 14.45
N ASN A 57 -11.92 -14.20 13.90
CA ASN A 57 -11.10 -15.32 14.34
C ASN A 57 -10.30 -14.98 15.62
N ARG A 58 -9.86 -16.01 16.36
CA ARG A 58 -9.05 -15.85 17.58
C ARG A 58 -7.83 -14.96 17.32
N ARG A 59 -7.74 -13.83 18.02
CA ARG A 59 -6.73 -12.78 17.84
C ARG A 59 -5.33 -13.19 18.29
N ASN A 60 -5.19 -14.12 19.24
CA ASN A 60 -3.89 -14.59 19.75
C ASN A 60 -2.95 -15.15 18.67
N ARG A 61 -3.49 -15.55 17.51
CA ARG A 61 -2.70 -16.03 16.35
C ARG A 61 -2.84 -15.15 15.11
N PHE A 62 -3.36 -13.94 15.24
CA PHE A 62 -3.53 -13.01 14.12
C PHE A 62 -2.20 -12.71 13.44
N GLY A 63 -1.18 -12.31 14.23
CA GLY A 63 0.16 -12.00 13.71
C GLY A 63 0.75 -13.17 12.93
N LEU A 64 0.74 -14.38 13.51
CA LEU A 64 1.25 -15.58 12.84
C LEU A 64 0.53 -15.86 11.50
N ARG A 65 -0.80 -15.82 11.47
CA ARG A 65 -1.56 -16.05 10.23
C ARG A 65 -1.24 -14.98 9.17
N PHE A 66 -1.21 -13.72 9.59
CA PHE A 66 -0.88 -12.62 8.71
C PHE A 66 0.53 -12.78 8.13
N THR A 67 1.52 -13.06 8.98
CA THR A 67 2.92 -13.25 8.56
C THR A 67 3.07 -14.45 7.63
N LEU A 68 2.40 -15.57 7.90
CA LEU A 68 2.46 -16.74 7.02
C LEU A 68 1.85 -16.46 5.64
N ILE A 69 0.69 -15.82 5.59
CA ILE A 69 0.04 -15.47 4.31
C ILE A 69 0.88 -14.46 3.52
N ALA A 70 1.41 -13.44 4.20
CA ALA A 70 2.30 -12.47 3.58
C ALA A 70 3.58 -13.13 3.07
N GLY A 71 4.18 -14.04 3.86
CA GLY A 71 5.38 -14.78 3.49
C GLY A 71 5.17 -15.65 2.25
N VAL A 72 4.06 -16.38 2.17
CA VAL A 72 3.73 -17.18 0.97
C VAL A 72 3.60 -16.28 -0.27
N TYR A 73 2.90 -15.15 -0.15
CA TYR A 73 2.77 -14.21 -1.26
C TYR A 73 4.12 -13.61 -1.69
N THR A 74 5.00 -13.27 -0.74
CA THR A 74 6.34 -12.78 -1.05
C THR A 74 7.16 -13.85 -1.78
N MET A 75 7.09 -15.12 -1.36
CA MET A 75 7.78 -16.22 -2.03
C MET A 75 7.29 -16.43 -3.47
N GLU A 76 5.99 -16.27 -3.73
CA GLU A 76 5.42 -16.35 -5.09
C GLU A 76 5.86 -15.19 -5.98
N LEU A 77 6.14 -14.01 -5.41
CA LEU A 77 6.61 -12.83 -6.17
C LEU A 77 8.10 -12.87 -6.53
N GLU A 78 8.91 -13.62 -5.77
CA GLU A 78 10.36 -13.73 -5.99
C GLU A 78 10.74 -14.84 -7.00
N GLN A 79 9.76 -15.58 -7.53
CA GLN A 79 9.92 -16.57 -8.60
C GLN A 79 9.82 -15.95 -9.99
#